data_AF-A0A7X8L5D8-F1
#
_entry.id   AF-A0A7X8L5D8-F1
#
_cell.length_a   1.000
_cell.length_b   1.000
_cell.length_c   1.000
_cell.angle_alpha   90.00
_cell.angle_beta   90.00
_cell.angle_gamma   90.00
#
_symmetry.space_group_name_H-M   'P 1'
#
loop_
_entity.id
_entity.type
_entity.pdbx_description
1 polymer ?
#
loop_
_entity_poly.entity_id
_entity_poly.type
_entity_poly.pdbx_seq_one_letter_code
_entity_poly.pdbx_strand_id
1 'polypeptide(L)'
;MGAVTTYEYDSMGRLINTIDALGNETKMSYGLDGQLENIVDANGNTSFFQYDVMGRLIKETNPRGFETSYSYDVLGNLTEVRKYDGSEEILTVYEYNSKNQLVKEVSPIGAVTLYTYDANGNVNLLGKVTKTIDGLGNEVDYTYDPVGNLIEIRQYKGVTEATLSLMSDASPYTTELDEVIIKHEYNSNGQLTKEINPSGTTVNYVYDKNGNLTSKEDEDGYVTNYTYDSVNNLTSIIYDSGKT
;
A
#
# COMPACT_ATOMS: atom_id res chain seq x y z
N MET A 1 4.00 -45.17 6.89
CA MET A 1 4.90 -44.34 7.70
C MET A 1 4.47 -42.90 7.50
N GLY A 2 4.33 -42.11 8.57
CA GLY A 2 3.92 -40.71 8.46
C GLY A 2 5.04 -39.86 7.84
N ALA A 3 4.66 -38.79 7.17
CA ALA A 3 5.57 -37.70 6.82
C ALA A 3 6.18 -37.13 8.11
N VAL A 4 7.52 -37.07 8.19
CA VAL A 4 8.25 -36.55 9.35
C VAL A 4 9.13 -35.38 8.90
N THR A 5 9.03 -34.26 9.60
CA THR A 5 9.95 -33.12 9.46
C THR A 5 10.85 -33.09 10.68
N THR A 6 12.16 -32.95 10.50
CA THR A 6 13.14 -32.87 11.59
C THR A 6 13.78 -31.48 11.65
N TYR A 7 14.00 -31.01 12.87
CA TYR A 7 14.63 -29.72 13.16
C TYR A 7 15.85 -29.94 14.04
N GLU A 8 16.96 -29.30 13.70
CA GLU A 8 18.19 -29.33 14.50
C GLU A 8 18.53 -27.92 14.96
N TYR A 9 18.96 -27.80 16.21
CA TYR A 9 19.27 -26.53 16.85
C TYR A 9 20.70 -26.52 17.37
N ASP A 10 21.32 -25.35 17.42
CA ASP A 10 22.59 -25.17 18.11
C ASP A 10 22.42 -25.10 19.64
N SER A 11 23.54 -24.92 20.35
CA SER A 11 23.55 -24.83 21.82
C SER A 11 22.83 -23.59 22.39
N MET A 12 22.56 -22.59 21.54
CA MET A 12 21.79 -21.39 21.90
C MET A 12 20.30 -21.55 21.55
N GLY A 13 19.89 -22.72 21.04
CA GLY A 13 18.51 -23.00 20.64
C GLY A 13 18.11 -22.38 19.30
N ARG A 14 19.07 -21.96 18.46
CA ARG A 14 18.81 -21.41 17.12
C ARG A 14 18.74 -22.55 16.11
N LEU A 15 17.77 -22.48 15.20
CA LEU A 15 17.55 -23.50 14.17
C LEU A 15 18.71 -23.48 13.15
N ILE A 16 19.44 -24.58 13.01
CA ILE A 16 20.59 -24.73 12.09
C ILE A 16 20.32 -25.68 10.93
N ASN A 17 19.29 -26.54 11.03
CA ASN A 17 18.92 -27.47 9.97
C ASN A 17 17.43 -27.81 10.02
N THR A 18 16.80 -27.90 8.86
CA THR A 18 15.45 -28.46 8.69
C THR A 18 15.48 -29.49 7.58
N ILE A 19 14.92 -30.67 7.83
CA ILE A 19 14.70 -31.70 6.81
C ILE A 19 13.19 -31.90 6.69
N ASP A 20 12.63 -31.55 5.53
CA ASP A 20 11.19 -31.69 5.29
C ASP A 20 10.77 -33.17 5.14
N ALA A 21 9.47 -33.41 5.02
CA ALA A 21 8.93 -34.76 4.87
C ALA A 21 9.36 -35.51 3.59
N LEU A 22 9.92 -34.79 2.62
CA LEU A 22 10.43 -35.31 1.36
C LEU A 22 11.95 -35.55 1.42
N GLY A 23 12.60 -35.18 2.53
CA GLY A 23 14.05 -35.28 2.71
C GLY A 23 14.82 -34.07 2.21
N ASN A 24 14.15 -32.96 1.84
CA ASN A 24 14.82 -31.74 1.42
C ASN A 24 15.43 -31.04 2.64
N GLU A 25 16.72 -30.78 2.59
CA GLU A 25 17.49 -30.19 3.69
C GLU A 25 17.64 -28.67 3.51
N THR A 26 17.51 -27.88 4.56
CA THR A 26 17.79 -26.45 4.56
C THR A 26 18.65 -26.10 5.76
N LYS A 27 19.84 -25.53 5.52
CA LYS A 27 20.83 -25.21 6.56
C LYS A 27 20.91 -23.73 6.81
N MET A 28 21.09 -23.36 8.07
CA MET A 28 21.28 -21.98 8.51
C MET A 28 22.58 -21.87 9.28
N SER A 29 23.38 -20.86 8.96
CA SER A 29 24.60 -20.53 9.71
C SER A 29 24.43 -19.18 10.38
N TYR A 30 24.97 -19.04 11.59
CA TYR A 30 24.90 -17.79 12.34
C TYR A 30 26.28 -17.33 12.78
N GLY A 31 26.48 -16.02 12.79
CA GLY A 31 27.68 -15.37 13.31
C GLY A 31 27.79 -15.45 14.83
N LEU A 32 28.93 -14.98 15.34
CA LEU A 32 29.22 -14.92 16.78
C LEU A 32 28.30 -13.96 17.55
N ASP A 33 27.76 -12.98 16.85
CA ASP A 33 26.84 -11.96 17.38
C ASP A 33 25.38 -12.43 17.45
N GLY A 34 25.09 -13.64 17.00
CA GLY A 34 23.74 -14.18 17.03
C GLY A 34 23.04 -14.19 15.67
N GLN A 35 23.54 -13.43 14.70
CA GLN A 35 22.82 -13.08 13.47
C GLN A 35 22.96 -14.16 12.39
N LEU A 36 21.94 -14.31 11.55
CA LEU A 36 21.93 -15.28 10.45
C LEU A 36 22.90 -14.82 9.36
N GLU A 37 23.95 -15.57 9.05
CA GLU A 37 24.91 -15.20 7.99
C GLU A 37 24.50 -15.75 6.62
N ASN A 38 23.98 -16.98 6.58
CA ASN A 38 23.55 -17.60 5.33
C ASN A 38 22.50 -18.69 5.53
N ILE A 39 21.74 -18.93 4.46
CA ILE A 39 20.84 -20.07 4.30
C ILE A 39 21.28 -20.84 3.06
N VAL A 40 21.40 -22.16 3.17
CA VAL A 40 21.62 -23.07 2.05
C VAL A 40 20.35 -23.90 1.84
N ASP A 41 19.71 -23.76 0.68
CA ASP A 41 18.52 -24.55 0.32
C ASP A 41 18.88 -26.00 -0.04
N ALA A 42 17.86 -26.83 -0.28
CA ALA A 42 18.05 -28.25 -0.61
C ALA A 42 18.77 -28.51 -1.93
N ASN A 43 18.85 -27.49 -2.80
CA ASN A 43 19.57 -27.56 -4.07
C ASN A 43 21.03 -27.07 -3.92
N GLY A 44 21.45 -26.65 -2.73
CA GLY A 44 22.77 -26.07 -2.47
C GLY A 44 22.88 -24.58 -2.81
N ASN A 45 21.77 -23.93 -3.16
CA ASN A 45 21.74 -22.49 -3.42
C ASN A 45 21.90 -21.74 -2.10
N THR A 46 22.78 -20.73 -2.07
CA THR A 46 23.11 -20.00 -0.84
C THR A 46 22.65 -18.54 -0.90
N SER A 47 21.91 -18.08 0.10
CA SER A 47 21.65 -16.67 0.35
C SER A 47 22.53 -16.17 1.49
N PHE A 48 23.01 -14.93 1.40
CA PHE A 48 23.83 -14.29 2.43
C PHE A 48 23.14 -13.05 2.99
N PHE A 49 23.35 -12.78 4.28
CA PHE A 49 22.74 -11.66 4.99
C PHE A 49 23.80 -10.88 5.79
N GLN A 50 23.66 -9.56 5.81
CA GLN A 50 24.54 -8.67 6.57
C GLN A 50 23.70 -7.65 7.31
N TYR A 51 24.12 -7.30 8.52
CA TYR A 51 23.40 -6.39 9.40
C TYR A 51 24.30 -5.27 9.89
N ASP A 52 23.68 -4.19 10.33
CA ASP A 52 24.38 -3.15 11.06
C ASP A 52 24.59 -3.51 12.54
N VAL A 53 25.24 -2.59 13.26
CA VAL A 53 25.55 -2.73 14.69
C VAL A 53 24.31 -2.78 15.59
N MET A 54 23.13 -2.41 15.08
CA MET A 54 21.85 -2.49 15.79
C MET A 54 21.08 -3.78 15.43
N GLY A 55 21.65 -4.65 14.60
CA GLY A 55 21.03 -5.90 14.15
C GLY A 55 19.98 -5.74 13.06
N ARG A 56 19.98 -4.61 12.34
CA ARG A 56 19.08 -4.37 11.20
C ARG A 56 19.72 -4.87 9.92
N LEU A 57 18.98 -5.59 9.08
CA LEU A 57 19.49 -6.13 7.81
C LEU A 57 19.85 -4.98 6.87
N ILE A 58 21.12 -4.86 6.46
CA ILE A 58 21.57 -3.83 5.51
C ILE A 58 21.85 -4.38 4.13
N LYS A 59 22.01 -5.70 3.99
CA LYS A 59 22.25 -6.36 2.72
C LYS A 59 21.82 -7.81 2.71
N GLU A 60 21.15 -8.22 1.64
CA GLU A 60 20.91 -9.60 1.26
C GLU A 60 21.52 -9.86 -0.12
N THR A 61 22.20 -10.99 -0.28
CA THR A 61 22.64 -11.50 -1.58
C THR A 61 21.92 -12.82 -1.84
N ASN A 62 21.12 -12.87 -2.91
CA ASN A 62 20.40 -14.08 -3.27
C ASN A 62 21.34 -15.11 -3.95
N PRO A 63 20.90 -16.35 -4.21
CA PRO A 63 21.77 -17.37 -4.78
C PRO A 63 22.24 -17.13 -6.22
N ARG A 64 21.62 -16.18 -6.93
CA ARG A 64 22.09 -15.72 -8.24
C ARG A 64 23.19 -14.65 -8.14
N GLY A 65 23.55 -14.24 -6.93
CA GLY A 65 24.50 -13.17 -6.66
C GLY A 65 23.91 -11.77 -6.75
N PHE A 66 22.59 -11.63 -6.91
CA PHE A 66 21.96 -10.32 -6.93
C PHE A 66 21.73 -9.78 -5.53
N GLU A 67 21.98 -8.49 -5.36
CA GLU A 67 22.01 -7.84 -4.06
C GLU A 67 20.77 -6.96 -3.85
N THR A 68 20.27 -6.98 -2.62
CA THR A 68 19.31 -6.00 -2.11
C THR A 68 19.93 -5.35 -0.88
N SER A 69 19.97 -4.02 -0.84
CA SER A 69 20.51 -3.25 0.27
C SER A 69 19.45 -2.33 0.86
N TYR A 70 19.59 -2.08 2.16
CA TYR A 70 18.62 -1.37 2.98
C TYR A 70 19.32 -0.26 3.74
N SER A 71 18.81 0.97 3.61
CA SER A 71 19.28 2.12 4.36
C SER A 71 18.27 2.50 5.41
N TYR A 72 18.73 2.92 6.59
CA TYR A 72 17.87 3.33 7.68
C TYR A 72 18.26 4.70 8.22
N ASP A 73 17.28 5.45 8.71
CA ASP A 73 17.55 6.64 9.49
C ASP A 73 18.00 6.30 10.93
N VAL A 74 18.29 7.36 11.69
CA VAL A 74 18.74 7.28 13.09
C VAL A 74 17.66 6.78 14.05
N LEU A 75 16.39 6.81 13.66
CA LEU A 75 15.26 6.35 14.47
C LEU A 75 14.90 4.89 14.20
N GLY A 76 15.45 4.28 13.15
CA GLY A 76 15.15 2.89 12.81
C GLY A 76 14.35 2.72 11.53
N ASN A 77 13.91 3.79 10.88
CA ASN A 77 13.02 3.69 9.73
C ASN A 77 13.80 3.37 8.47
N LEU A 78 13.25 2.50 7.63
CA LEU A 78 13.79 2.17 6.32
C LEU A 78 13.62 3.37 5.39
N THR A 79 14.70 3.95 4.89
CA THR A 79 14.70 5.12 4.00
C THR A 79 14.97 4.76 2.55
N GLU A 80 15.71 3.69 2.28
CA GLU A 80 15.99 3.25 0.91
C GLU A 80 16.02 1.73 0.82
N VAL A 81 15.48 1.20 -0.29
CA VAL A 81 15.73 -0.17 -0.74
C VAL A 81 16.33 -0.09 -2.14
N ARG A 82 17.58 -0.51 -2.26
CA ARG A 82 18.30 -0.59 -3.54
C ARG A 82 18.49 -2.04 -3.90
N LYS A 83 17.88 -2.46 -5.00
CA LYS A 83 17.88 -3.84 -5.46
C LYS A 83 18.45 -3.90 -6.86
N TYR A 84 19.37 -4.83 -7.09
CA TYR A 84 19.77 -5.24 -8.43
C TYR A 84 18.98 -6.50 -8.79
N ASP A 85 18.32 -6.54 -9.95
CA ASP A 85 17.54 -7.72 -10.37
C ASP A 85 18.24 -8.56 -11.46
N GLY A 86 19.46 -8.17 -11.83
CA GLY A 86 20.23 -8.78 -12.92
C GLY A 86 20.18 -7.99 -14.23
N SER A 87 19.28 -7.01 -14.35
CA SER A 87 19.20 -6.11 -15.51
C SER A 87 19.64 -4.71 -15.13
N GLU A 88 18.96 -4.11 -14.16
CA GLU A 88 19.22 -2.76 -13.69
C GLU A 88 19.13 -2.69 -12.16
N GLU A 89 19.66 -1.61 -11.63
CA GLU A 89 19.48 -1.27 -10.24
C GLU A 89 18.20 -0.44 -10.10
N ILE A 90 17.31 -0.90 -9.23
CA ILE A 90 16.08 -0.23 -8.89
C ILE A 90 16.13 0.30 -7.45
N LEU A 91 15.56 1.48 -7.24
CA LEU A 91 15.59 2.19 -5.97
C LEU A 91 14.17 2.53 -5.52
N THR A 92 13.85 2.18 -4.28
CA THR A 92 12.65 2.67 -3.58
C THR A 92 13.09 3.59 -2.46
N VAL A 93 12.47 4.76 -2.32
CA VAL A 93 12.82 5.77 -1.30
C VAL A 93 11.61 6.04 -0.41
N TYR A 94 11.86 6.20 0.89
CA TYR A 94 10.85 6.50 1.90
C TYR A 94 11.26 7.72 2.72
N GLU A 95 10.32 8.63 2.99
CA GLU A 95 10.54 9.78 3.87
C GLU A 95 9.53 9.77 5.03
N TYR A 96 9.99 10.19 6.20
CA TYR A 96 9.20 10.18 7.43
C TYR A 96 9.14 11.58 8.04
N ASN A 97 8.02 11.91 8.68
CA ASN A 97 7.88 13.15 9.43
C ASN A 97 8.57 13.08 10.81
N SER A 98 8.61 14.20 11.52
CA SER A 98 9.21 14.30 12.86
C SER A 98 8.52 13.48 13.94
N LYS A 99 7.32 12.92 13.66
CA LYS A 99 6.61 11.98 14.52
C LYS A 99 6.86 10.51 14.13
N ASN A 100 7.85 10.24 13.27
CA ASN A 100 8.22 8.91 12.83
C ASN A 100 7.14 8.20 11.98
N GLN A 101 6.44 8.95 11.13
CA GLN A 101 5.37 8.44 10.27
C GLN A 101 5.73 8.65 8.79
N LEU A 102 5.48 7.64 7.93
CA LEU A 102 5.80 7.64 6.50
C LEU A 102 4.97 8.69 5.73
N VAL A 103 5.61 9.70 5.16
CA VAL A 103 4.92 10.77 4.42
C VAL A 103 5.10 10.70 2.91
N LYS A 104 6.11 9.97 2.43
CA LYS A 104 6.38 9.83 1.00
C LYS A 104 7.04 8.50 0.69
N GLU A 105 6.59 7.87 -0.38
CA GLU A 105 7.20 6.72 -1.02
C GLU A 105 7.47 7.04 -2.49
N VAL A 106 8.65 6.69 -2.98
CA VAL A 106 9.02 6.78 -4.40
C VAL A 106 9.41 5.38 -4.86
N SER A 107 8.65 4.83 -5.80
CA SER A 107 8.91 3.50 -6.38
C SER A 107 10.05 3.52 -7.41
N PRO A 108 10.58 2.35 -7.81
CA PRO A 108 11.59 2.22 -8.85
C PRO A 108 11.31 2.93 -10.18
N ILE A 109 10.04 2.96 -10.58
CA ILE A 109 9.62 3.57 -11.85
C ILE A 109 9.35 5.07 -11.71
N GLY A 110 9.75 5.68 -10.59
CA GLY A 110 9.54 7.10 -10.30
C GLY A 110 8.12 7.44 -9.83
N ALA A 111 7.22 6.45 -9.68
CA ALA A 111 5.89 6.72 -9.16
C ALA A 111 5.97 7.17 -7.70
N VAL A 112 5.28 8.26 -7.36
CA VAL A 112 5.30 8.88 -6.02
C VAL A 112 3.95 8.66 -5.34
N THR A 113 3.99 8.30 -4.06
CA THR A 113 2.82 8.27 -3.19
C THR A 113 3.08 9.19 -1.99
N LEU A 114 2.18 10.13 -1.73
CA LEU A 114 2.23 11.00 -0.55
C LEU A 114 1.13 10.63 0.44
N TYR A 115 1.48 10.67 1.72
CA TYR A 115 0.59 10.33 2.82
C TYR A 115 0.36 11.52 3.74
N THR A 116 -0.84 11.62 4.28
CA THR A 116 -1.18 12.58 5.34
C THR A 116 -1.51 11.89 6.65
N TYR A 117 -1.48 12.67 7.72
CA TYR A 117 -1.83 12.29 9.08
C TYR A 117 -2.57 13.45 9.73
N ASP A 118 -3.52 13.15 10.63
CA ASP A 118 -4.20 14.21 11.38
C ASP A 118 -3.25 14.87 12.40
N ALA A 119 -3.59 16.09 12.84
CA ALA A 119 -2.77 16.89 13.75
C ALA A 119 -2.46 16.18 15.08
N ASN A 120 -3.28 15.19 15.47
CA ASN A 120 -3.17 14.45 16.73
C ASN A 120 -2.53 13.07 16.58
N GLY A 121 -2.17 12.65 15.36
CA GLY A 121 -1.67 11.29 15.09
C GLY A 121 -2.73 10.19 15.30
N ASN A 122 -4.01 10.56 15.32
CA ASN A 122 -5.13 9.67 15.61
C ASN A 122 -5.72 9.04 14.33
N VAL A 123 -6.63 8.09 14.58
CA VAL A 123 -7.00 6.97 13.71
C VAL A 123 -7.74 7.34 12.42
N ASN A 124 -8.13 8.61 12.22
CA ASN A 124 -9.06 8.98 11.14
C ASN A 124 -8.37 9.28 9.80
N LEU A 125 -7.07 9.61 9.82
CA LEU A 125 -6.26 9.88 8.62
C LEU A 125 -4.98 9.04 8.55
N LEU A 126 -4.86 7.95 9.31
CA LEU A 126 -3.61 7.16 9.34
C LEU A 126 -3.17 6.72 7.94
N GLY A 127 -2.12 7.37 7.43
CA GLY A 127 -1.49 7.00 6.17
C GLY A 127 -2.45 7.03 4.98
N LYS A 128 -3.42 7.95 4.96
CA LYS A 128 -4.25 8.10 3.75
C LYS A 128 -3.42 8.74 2.65
N VAL A 129 -3.51 8.16 1.47
CA VAL A 129 -2.86 8.68 0.27
C VAL A 129 -3.53 9.99 -0.10
N THR A 130 -2.78 11.09 -0.16
CA THR A 130 -3.30 12.39 -0.60
C THR A 130 -2.95 12.71 -2.03
N LYS A 131 -1.89 12.10 -2.56
CA LYS A 131 -1.42 12.30 -3.93
C LYS A 131 -0.74 11.02 -4.42
N THR A 132 -1.06 10.61 -5.63
CA THR A 132 -0.25 9.67 -6.40
C THR A 132 0.24 10.33 -7.67
N ILE A 133 1.43 9.97 -8.12
CA ILE A 133 1.97 10.33 -9.43
C ILE A 133 2.49 9.03 -10.03
N ASP A 134 1.98 8.61 -11.18
CA ASP A 134 2.51 7.41 -11.85
C ASP A 134 3.84 7.71 -12.58
N GLY A 135 4.51 6.67 -13.08
CA GLY A 135 5.78 6.84 -13.82
C GLY A 135 5.66 7.60 -15.15
N LEU A 136 4.44 7.91 -15.60
CA LEU A 136 4.15 8.72 -16.79
C LEU A 136 3.79 10.18 -16.43
N GLY A 137 3.74 10.51 -15.14
CA GLY A 137 3.37 11.84 -14.64
C GLY A 137 1.86 12.08 -14.58
N ASN A 138 1.02 11.05 -14.58
CA ASN A 138 -0.40 11.23 -14.26
C ASN A 138 -0.54 11.36 -12.74
N GLU A 139 -1.16 12.46 -12.30
CA GLU A 139 -1.31 12.79 -10.90
C GLU A 139 -2.75 12.60 -10.46
N VAL A 140 -2.96 12.06 -9.25
CA VAL A 140 -4.28 11.95 -8.63
C VAL A 140 -4.21 12.49 -7.21
N ASP A 141 -4.99 13.51 -6.94
CA ASP A 141 -5.16 14.10 -5.60
C ASP A 141 -6.40 13.58 -4.92
N TYR A 142 -6.29 13.31 -3.62
CA TYR A 142 -7.36 12.81 -2.77
C TYR A 142 -7.56 13.78 -1.60
N THR A 143 -8.79 14.30 -1.47
CA THR A 143 -9.17 15.19 -0.38
C THR A 143 -10.13 14.47 0.55
N TYR A 144 -9.90 14.58 1.86
CA TYR A 144 -10.72 13.95 2.88
C TYR A 144 -11.39 14.99 3.78
N ASP A 145 -12.56 14.66 4.33
CA ASP A 145 -13.18 15.43 5.41
C ASP A 145 -12.42 15.23 6.75
N PRO A 146 -12.73 16.02 7.82
CA PRO A 146 -12.04 15.91 9.11
C PRO A 146 -12.19 14.58 9.85
N VAL A 147 -13.17 13.75 9.47
CA VAL A 147 -13.35 12.39 10.04
C VAL A 147 -12.78 11.30 9.12
N GLY A 148 -12.20 11.70 7.98
CA GLY A 148 -11.47 10.86 7.06
C GLY A 148 -12.25 10.37 5.86
N ASN A 149 -13.50 10.76 5.61
CA ASN A 149 -14.20 10.31 4.41
C ASN A 149 -13.62 10.98 3.15
N LEU A 150 -13.47 10.25 2.05
CA LEU A 150 -12.90 10.77 0.80
C LEU A 150 -13.93 11.65 0.08
N ILE A 151 -13.76 12.96 0.07
CA ILE A 151 -14.76 13.90 -0.47
C ILE A 151 -14.47 14.38 -1.90
N GLU A 152 -13.23 14.27 -2.36
CA GLU A 152 -12.86 14.71 -3.71
C GLU A 152 -11.66 13.92 -4.24
N ILE A 153 -11.74 13.51 -5.50
CA ILE A 153 -10.64 12.97 -6.30
C ILE A 153 -10.42 13.93 -7.48
N ARG A 154 -9.20 14.42 -7.68
CA ARG A 154 -8.81 15.19 -8.87
C ARG A 154 -7.74 14.45 -9.63
N GLN A 155 -7.92 14.25 -10.93
CA GLN A 155 -6.92 13.63 -11.78
C GLN A 155 -6.37 14.65 -12.76
N TYR A 156 -5.06 14.61 -12.96
CA TYR A 156 -4.31 15.47 -13.86
C TYR A 156 -3.47 14.61 -14.80
N LYS A 157 -3.52 14.93 -16.10
CA LYS A 157 -2.73 14.24 -17.11
C LYS A 157 -1.47 15.03 -17.46
N GLY A 158 -0.33 14.33 -17.60
CA GLY A 158 0.88 14.92 -18.18
C GLY A 158 1.64 15.88 -17.27
N VAL A 159 1.69 15.64 -15.96
CA VAL A 159 2.62 16.31 -15.04
C VAL A 159 4.03 15.74 -15.26
N THR A 160 4.63 16.08 -16.39
CA THR A 160 5.85 15.42 -16.90
C THR A 160 7.16 15.89 -16.27
N GLU A 161 7.17 16.92 -15.41
CA GLU A 161 8.42 17.49 -14.84
C GLU A 161 8.46 17.56 -13.30
N ALA A 162 7.37 17.24 -12.58
CA ALA A 162 7.36 17.23 -11.11
C ALA A 162 8.17 16.07 -10.49
N THR A 163 8.38 14.99 -11.25
CA THR A 163 9.14 13.80 -10.80
C THR A 163 10.62 14.08 -10.60
N LEU A 164 11.21 15.08 -11.27
CA LEU A 164 12.59 15.51 -11.02
C LEU A 164 12.69 16.52 -9.86
N SER A 165 11.68 17.36 -9.67
CA SER A 165 11.67 18.39 -8.62
C SER A 165 11.44 17.83 -7.22
N LEU A 166 10.78 16.67 -7.09
CA LEU A 166 10.63 15.99 -5.80
C LEU A 166 11.92 15.29 -5.33
N MET A 167 13.01 15.38 -6.10
CA MET A 167 14.39 15.01 -5.72
C MET A 167 15.26 16.25 -5.38
N SER A 168 14.82 17.47 -5.70
CA SER A 168 15.55 18.72 -5.40
C SER A 168 14.62 19.93 -5.42
N ASP A 169 14.55 20.65 -4.30
CA ASP A 169 13.83 21.92 -4.09
C ASP A 169 13.57 22.75 -5.36
N ALA A 170 12.41 22.58 -6.01
CA ALA A 170 11.91 23.59 -6.95
C ALA A 170 10.37 23.71 -6.99
N SER A 171 9.97 24.98 -7.03
CA SER A 171 8.62 25.58 -7.09
C SER A 171 7.72 25.02 -8.21
N PRO A 172 6.38 25.05 -8.06
CA PRO A 172 5.47 24.34 -8.96
C PRO A 172 5.32 25.00 -10.33
N TYR A 173 5.26 24.17 -11.38
CA TYR A 173 4.86 24.54 -12.73
C TYR A 173 3.43 24.07 -13.02
N THR A 174 2.74 24.84 -13.86
CA THR A 174 1.36 24.62 -14.30
C THR A 174 1.32 23.91 -15.66
N THR A 175 0.63 22.77 -15.76
CA THR A 175 0.22 22.18 -17.04
C THR A 175 -1.29 22.33 -17.23
N GLU A 176 -1.73 22.49 -18.47
CA GLU A 176 -3.16 22.54 -18.83
C GLU A 176 -3.85 21.26 -18.34
N LEU A 177 -4.73 21.44 -17.36
CA LEU A 177 -5.36 20.35 -16.63
C LEU A 177 -6.50 19.78 -17.47
N ASP A 178 -6.34 18.56 -17.98
CA ASP A 178 -7.50 17.67 -18.18
C ASP A 178 -8.00 17.24 -16.79
N GLU A 179 -8.61 18.19 -16.06
CA GLU A 179 -9.02 18.02 -14.67
C GLU A 179 -10.29 17.16 -14.62
N VAL A 180 -10.13 15.91 -14.20
CA VAL A 180 -11.26 15.01 -13.93
C VAL A 180 -11.54 15.06 -12.44
N ILE A 181 -12.70 15.57 -12.05
CA ILE A 181 -13.10 15.70 -10.64
C ILE A 181 -14.25 14.74 -10.33
N ILE A 182 -14.07 13.91 -9.31
CA ILE A 182 -15.14 13.10 -8.70
C ILE A 182 -15.33 13.59 -7.26
N LYS A 183 -16.58 13.77 -6.82
CA LYS A 183 -16.89 14.21 -5.46
C LYS A 183 -17.81 13.23 -4.73
N HIS A 184 -17.68 13.17 -3.42
CA HIS A 184 -18.54 12.37 -2.56
C HIS A 184 -19.17 13.20 -1.45
N GLU A 185 -20.41 12.86 -1.12
CA GLU A 185 -21.11 13.37 0.07
C GLU A 185 -21.44 12.20 1.00
N TYR A 186 -21.37 12.43 2.31
CA TYR A 186 -21.62 11.41 3.33
C TYR A 186 -22.67 11.88 4.34
N ASN A 187 -23.43 10.94 4.89
CA ASN A 187 -24.28 11.22 6.05
C ASN A 187 -23.47 11.28 7.36
N SER A 188 -24.12 11.64 8.48
CA SER A 188 -23.48 11.72 9.79
C SER A 188 -22.93 10.40 10.34
N ASN A 189 -23.32 9.26 9.75
CA ASN A 189 -22.80 7.94 10.09
C ASN A 189 -21.60 7.54 9.20
N GLY A 190 -21.12 8.44 8.33
CA GLY A 190 -20.00 8.18 7.41
C GLY A 190 -20.36 7.32 6.20
N GLN A 191 -21.65 7.18 5.87
CA GLN A 191 -22.10 6.40 4.71
C GLN A 191 -22.23 7.32 3.49
N LEU A 192 -21.71 6.87 2.35
CA LEU A 192 -21.72 7.60 1.07
C LEU A 192 -23.17 7.82 0.61
N THR A 193 -23.64 9.06 0.53
CA THR A 193 -25.01 9.39 0.08
C THR A 193 -25.07 9.88 -1.36
N LYS A 194 -23.97 10.41 -1.90
CA LYS A 194 -23.91 10.90 -3.27
C LYS A 194 -22.50 10.81 -3.82
N GLU A 195 -22.39 10.35 -5.06
CA GLU A 195 -21.21 10.47 -5.91
C GLU A 195 -21.54 11.44 -7.06
N ILE A 196 -20.61 12.35 -7.38
CA ILE A 196 -20.74 13.34 -8.46
C ILE A 196 -19.60 13.08 -9.45
N ASN A 197 -19.97 12.69 -10.66
CA ASN A 197 -19.02 12.40 -11.73
C ASN A 197 -18.51 13.67 -12.42
N PRO A 198 -17.44 13.56 -13.23
CA PRO A 198 -16.84 14.70 -13.93
C PRO A 198 -17.81 15.41 -14.89
N SER A 199 -18.77 14.68 -15.44
CA SER A 199 -19.86 15.20 -16.29
C SER A 199 -20.94 15.97 -15.51
N GLY A 200 -20.91 15.92 -14.17
CA GLY A 200 -21.95 16.44 -13.28
C GLY A 200 -23.12 15.49 -13.05
N THR A 201 -23.13 14.29 -13.66
CA THR A 201 -24.10 13.23 -13.32
C THR A 201 -23.85 12.73 -11.90
N THR A 202 -24.87 12.18 -11.26
CA THR A 202 -24.78 11.75 -9.87
C THR A 202 -25.30 10.35 -9.66
N VAL A 203 -24.72 9.64 -8.71
CA VAL A 203 -25.27 8.41 -8.14
C VAL A 203 -25.70 8.70 -6.70
N ASN A 204 -26.97 8.46 -6.36
CA ASN A 204 -27.50 8.73 -5.02
C ASN A 204 -27.73 7.43 -4.25
N TYR A 205 -27.53 7.48 -2.93
CA TYR A 205 -27.68 6.34 -2.03
C TYR A 205 -28.52 6.72 -0.81
N VAL A 206 -29.46 5.85 -0.45
CA VAL A 206 -30.32 6.01 0.73
C VAL A 206 -30.14 4.81 1.64
N TYR A 207 -30.04 5.04 2.94
CA TYR A 207 -29.87 3.99 3.95
C TYR A 207 -31.01 4.01 4.97
N ASP A 208 -31.32 2.84 5.53
CA ASP A 208 -32.16 2.76 6.72
C ASP A 208 -31.37 3.09 8.01
N LYS A 209 -32.06 3.05 9.15
CA LYS A 209 -31.46 3.34 10.46
C LYS A 209 -30.45 2.28 10.93
N ASN A 210 -30.49 1.08 10.36
CA ASN A 210 -29.56 0.00 10.65
C ASN A 210 -28.31 0.07 9.75
N GLY A 211 -28.30 0.99 8.78
CA GLY A 211 -27.22 1.21 7.85
C GLY A 211 -27.32 0.37 6.57
N ASN A 212 -28.44 -0.32 6.32
CA ASN A 212 -28.64 -1.07 5.09
C ASN A 212 -28.98 -0.10 3.94
N LEU A 213 -28.40 -0.32 2.76
CA LEU A 213 -28.70 0.47 1.55
C LEU A 213 -30.11 0.15 1.07
N THR A 214 -31.04 1.09 1.12
CA THR A 214 -32.45 0.87 0.71
C THR A 214 -32.74 1.35 -0.71
N SER A 215 -31.95 2.29 -1.24
CA SER A 215 -32.12 2.81 -2.59
C SER A 215 -30.79 3.25 -3.19
N LYS A 216 -30.59 2.94 -4.47
CA LYS A 216 -29.50 3.44 -5.30
C LYS A 216 -30.09 4.01 -6.60
N GLU A 217 -29.88 5.27 -6.87
CA GLU A 217 -30.19 5.92 -8.14
C GLU A 217 -28.90 6.07 -8.94
N ASP A 218 -28.83 5.56 -10.15
CA ASP A 218 -27.66 5.71 -11.01
C ASP A 218 -27.66 7.04 -11.80
N GLU A 219 -26.61 7.24 -12.60
CA GLU A 219 -26.38 8.47 -13.36
C GLU A 219 -27.48 8.78 -14.40
N ASP A 220 -28.19 7.75 -14.86
CA ASP A 220 -29.29 7.87 -15.81
C ASP A 220 -30.65 8.07 -15.10
N GLY A 221 -30.66 8.08 -13.77
CA GLY A 221 -31.84 8.25 -12.92
C GLY A 221 -32.59 6.94 -12.64
N TYR A 222 -32.05 5.78 -13.01
CA TYR A 222 -32.71 4.51 -12.71
C TYR A 222 -32.49 4.12 -11.26
N VAL A 223 -33.59 3.82 -10.57
CA VAL A 223 -33.59 3.48 -9.15
C VAL A 223 -33.60 1.96 -8.97
N THR A 224 -32.67 1.46 -8.16
CA THR A 224 -32.69 0.10 -7.61
C THR A 224 -33.03 0.20 -6.13
N ASN A 225 -34.11 -0.46 -5.71
CA ASN A 225 -34.52 -0.53 -4.31
C ASN A 225 -34.19 -1.88 -3.70
N TYR A 226 -33.86 -1.87 -2.41
CA TYR A 226 -33.46 -3.05 -1.66
C TYR A 226 -34.32 -3.16 -0.40
N THR A 227 -34.80 -4.36 -0.09
CA THR A 227 -35.55 -4.63 1.14
C THR A 227 -34.81 -5.62 2.01
N TYR A 228 -34.98 -5.51 3.33
CA TYR A 228 -34.31 -6.35 4.31
C TYR A 228 -35.32 -6.95 5.29
N ASP A 229 -35.01 -8.12 5.84
CA ASP A 229 -35.76 -8.67 6.97
C ASP A 229 -35.38 -7.97 8.30
N SER A 230 -36.02 -8.37 9.40
CA SER A 230 -35.79 -7.77 10.71
C SER A 230 -34.42 -8.06 11.33
N VAL A 231 -33.60 -8.89 10.69
CA VAL A 231 -32.22 -9.22 11.12
C VAL A 231 -31.18 -8.79 10.08
N ASN A 232 -31.55 -7.89 9.16
CA ASN A 232 -30.71 -7.26 8.13
C ASN A 232 -30.24 -8.17 6.99
N ASN A 233 -30.93 -9.29 6.72
CA ASN A 233 -30.68 -10.04 5.49
C ASN A 233 -31.43 -9.39 4.31
N LEU A 234 -30.76 -9.28 3.16
CA LEU A 234 -31.38 -8.81 1.92
C LEU A 234 -32.49 -9.78 1.47
N THR A 235 -33.70 -9.26 1.26
CA THR A 235 -34.89 -10.06 0.87
C THR A 235 -35.36 -9.80 -0.56
N SER A 236 -35.11 -8.61 -1.11
CA SER A 236 -35.42 -8.33 -2.52
C SER A 236 -34.55 -7.22 -3.11
N ILE A 237 -34.39 -7.26 -4.43
CA ILE A 237 -33.83 -6.18 -5.26
C ILE A 237 -34.86 -5.86 -6.33
N ILE A 238 -35.29 -4.61 -6.40
CA ILE A 238 -36.32 -4.13 -7.32
C ILE A 238 -35.68 -3.10 -8.24
N TYR A 239 -35.52 -3.46 -9.51
CA TYR A 239 -35.00 -2.56 -10.53
C TYR A 239 -36.13 -1.73 -11.13
N ASP A 240 -35.84 -0.47 -11.44
CA ASP A 240 -36.76 0.32 -12.26
C ASP A 240 -36.96 -0.34 -13.63
N SER A 241 -38.20 -0.27 -14.12
CA SER A 241 -38.73 -1.01 -15.27
C SER A 241 -38.10 -0.67 -16.63
N GLY A 242 -37.08 0.21 -16.65
CA GLY A 242 -36.32 0.59 -17.84
C GLY A 242 -35.03 -0.19 -18.09
N LYS A 243 -34.55 -1.00 -17.12
CA LYS A 243 -33.38 -1.87 -17.31
C LYS A 243 -33.81 -3.31 -17.61
N THR A 244 -33.79 -3.69 -18.89
CA THR A 244 -33.83 -5.10 -19.35
C THR A 244 -32.45 -5.73 -19.35
#